data_AF-A0A6F8XMZ9-F1
#
_entry.id   AF-A0A6F8XMZ9-F1
#
_cell.length_a   1.000
_cell.length_b   1.000
_cell.length_c   1.000
_cell.angle_alpha   90.00
_cell.angle_beta   90.00
_cell.angle_gamma   90.00
#
_symmetry.space_group_name_H-M   'P 1'
#
loop_
_entity.id
_entity.type
_entity.pdbx_description
1 polymer ?
#
loop_
_entity_poly.entity_id
_entity_poly.type
_entity_poly.pdbx_seq_one_letter_code
_entity_poly.pdbx_strand_id
1 'polypeptide(L)'
;MSGTGKSSALFELGRRGYRVVDTDDPGWREYREHAEPIDEVHRGEWLWVEERIAGLLDSDDCRSLFVQGCVRNQSRFYGRFDAVVLLSAPADVILDRVARRTTNDYGKSSLERAMILDDLANVEPLLRAGCTHELDASRPLDEVVADLVAIASHPT
;
A
#
# COMPACT_ATOMS: atom_id res chain seq x y z
N MET A 1 -3.62 -2.41 3.14
CA MET A 1 -4.40 -3.67 3.08
C MET A 1 -3.75 -4.71 2.19
N SER A 2 -3.72 -5.97 2.62
CA SER A 2 -3.19 -7.09 1.84
C SER A 2 -4.14 -7.51 0.72
N GLY A 3 -3.63 -8.05 -0.39
CA GLY A 3 -4.45 -8.63 -1.46
C GLY A 3 -5.09 -7.64 -2.45
N THR A 4 -4.90 -6.33 -2.29
CA THR A 4 -5.46 -5.30 -3.18
C THR A 4 -4.70 -5.10 -4.49
N GLY A 5 -3.61 -5.83 -4.74
CA GLY A 5 -2.86 -5.77 -6.01
C GLY A 5 -1.74 -4.73 -6.09
N LYS A 6 -1.42 -4.02 -5.00
CA LYS A 6 -0.35 -2.99 -4.96
C LYS A 6 0.99 -3.48 -5.53
N SER A 7 1.49 -4.63 -5.07
CA SER A 7 2.77 -5.17 -5.56
C SER A 7 2.73 -5.53 -7.04
N SER A 8 1.59 -6.04 -7.56
CA SER A 8 1.42 -6.33 -8.98
C SER A 8 1.39 -5.07 -9.83
N ALA A 9 0.70 -4.02 -9.37
CA ALA A 9 0.68 -2.73 -10.04
C ALA A 9 2.07 -2.08 -10.03
N LEU A 10 2.76 -2.11 -8.88
CA LEU A 10 4.11 -1.58 -8.73
C LEU A 10 5.10 -2.29 -9.64
N PHE A 11 5.01 -3.62 -9.74
CA PHE A 11 5.84 -4.41 -10.65
C PHE A 11 5.64 -4.00 -12.12
N GLU A 12 4.39 -3.86 -12.57
CA GLU A 12 4.14 -3.43 -13.96
C GLU A 12 4.52 -1.97 -14.24
N LEU A 13 4.36 -1.08 -13.27
CA LEU A 13 4.89 0.30 -13.39
C LEU A 13 6.42 0.28 -13.58
N GLY A 14 7.14 -0.54 -12.81
CA GLY A 14 8.58 -0.73 -12.99
C GLY A 14 8.95 -1.27 -14.37
N ARG A 15 8.18 -2.24 -14.89
CA ARG A 15 8.37 -2.78 -16.25
C ARG A 15 8.15 -1.73 -17.34
N ARG A 16 7.30 -0.73 -17.10
CA ARG A 16 7.05 0.41 -18.00
C ARG A 16 8.09 1.53 -17.86
N GLY A 17 9.10 1.36 -17.00
CA GLY A 17 10.22 2.29 -16.86
C GLY A 17 10.03 3.37 -15.78
N TYR A 18 8.93 3.33 -15.03
CA TYR A 18 8.72 4.23 -13.91
C TYR A 18 9.63 3.90 -12.74
N ARG A 19 9.96 4.92 -11.94
CA ARG A 19 10.66 4.69 -10.69
C ARG A 19 9.66 4.16 -9.67
N VAL A 20 9.97 3.02 -9.08
CA VAL A 20 9.09 2.35 -8.12
C VAL A 20 9.84 2.05 -6.84
N VAL A 21 9.17 2.20 -5.69
CA VAL A 21 9.68 1.81 -4.39
C VAL A 21 8.62 1.00 -3.67
N ASP A 22 9.00 -0.24 -3.35
CA ASP A 22 8.25 -1.08 -2.44
C ASP A 22 8.71 -0.79 -1.01
N THR A 23 7.92 -0.04 -0.24
CA THR A 23 8.26 0.19 1.16
C THR A 23 8.07 -1.06 2.01
N ASP A 24 7.55 -2.15 1.43
CA ASP A 24 7.55 -3.43 2.10
C ASP A 24 8.95 -4.06 2.20
N ASP A 25 9.91 -3.62 1.38
CA ASP A 25 11.28 -4.12 1.37
C ASP A 25 12.09 -3.71 2.62
N PRO A 26 13.09 -4.53 3.00
CA PRO A 26 13.91 -4.26 4.17
C PRO A 26 14.53 -2.86 4.17
N GLY A 27 14.41 -2.19 5.31
CA GLY A 27 15.02 -0.89 5.55
C GLY A 27 14.14 0.32 5.21
N TRP A 28 12.96 0.16 4.60
CA TRP A 28 11.98 1.24 4.53
C TRP A 28 11.11 1.34 5.77
N ARG A 29 11.07 0.27 6.57
CA ARG A 29 10.23 0.13 7.75
C ARG A 29 11.03 -0.30 8.95
N GLU A 30 10.59 0.15 10.11
CA GLU A 30 11.07 -0.29 11.42
C GLU A 30 9.90 -0.71 12.29
N TYR A 31 10.12 -1.72 13.12
CA TYR A 31 9.13 -2.14 14.10
C TYR A 31 9.28 -1.28 15.35
N ARG A 32 8.21 -0.59 15.75
CA ARG A 32 8.15 0.19 16.97
C ARG A 32 7.23 -0.46 17.98
N GLU A 33 7.77 -0.77 19.14
CA GLU A 33 6.99 -1.26 20.26
C GLU A 33 6.10 -0.15 20.83
N HIS A 34 4.87 -0.50 21.18
CA HIS A 34 3.96 0.38 21.91
C HIS A 34 4.44 0.49 23.35
N ALA A 35 4.43 1.71 23.90
CA ALA A 35 4.76 1.94 25.30
C ALA A 35 3.81 1.18 26.24
N GLU A 36 2.55 1.04 25.83
CA GLU A 36 1.52 0.26 26.51
C GLU A 36 0.86 -0.70 25.50
N PRO A 37 1.37 -1.94 25.36
CA PRO A 37 0.78 -2.96 24.50
C PRO A 37 -0.65 -3.32 24.92
N ILE A 38 -1.53 -3.50 23.93
CA ILE A 38 -2.92 -3.92 24.19
C ILE A 38 -2.96 -5.38 24.65
N ASP A 39 -2.11 -6.23 24.07
CA ASP A 39 -1.92 -7.62 24.45
C ASP A 39 -0.53 -8.13 24.01
N GLU A 40 -0.25 -9.43 24.23
CA GLU A 40 1.04 -10.03 23.89
C GLU A 40 1.33 -10.13 22.38
N VAL A 41 0.30 -10.01 21.55
CA VAL A 41 0.36 -10.11 20.09
C VAL A 41 0.49 -8.72 19.46
N HIS A 42 -0.15 -7.71 20.05
CA HIS A 42 -0.16 -6.32 19.61
C HIS A 42 0.84 -5.48 20.41
N ARG A 43 2.12 -5.91 20.39
CA ARG A 43 3.21 -5.23 21.11
C ARG A 43 3.76 -4.00 20.41
N GLY A 44 3.42 -3.79 19.15
CA GLY A 44 3.99 -2.74 18.33
C GLY A 44 3.45 -2.77 16.91
N GLU A 45 4.01 -1.90 16.08
CA GLU A 45 3.63 -1.76 14.69
C GLU A 45 4.82 -1.45 13.79
N TRP A 46 4.69 -1.82 12.52
CA TRP A 46 5.64 -1.41 11.48
C TRP A 46 5.31 0.01 11.02
N LEU A 47 6.31 0.88 11.09
CA LEU A 47 6.23 2.26 10.62
C LEU A 47 7.28 2.50 9.55
N TRP A 48 7.01 3.45 8.66
CA TRP A 48 8.04 3.95 7.76
C TRP A 48 9.17 4.60 8.55
N VAL A 49 10.41 4.33 8.13
CA VAL A 49 11.60 5.06 8.58
C VAL A 49 11.55 6.45 7.96
N GLU A 50 11.19 7.44 8.75
CA GLU A 50 10.80 8.77 8.27
C GLU A 50 11.93 9.46 7.50
N GLU A 51 13.18 9.34 7.96
CA GLU A 51 14.34 9.94 7.31
C GLU A 51 14.58 9.34 5.92
N ARG A 52 14.31 8.05 5.73
CA ARG A 52 14.48 7.38 4.43
C ARG A 52 13.38 7.76 3.45
N ILE A 53 12.13 7.84 3.91
CA ILE A 53 11.02 8.30 3.09
C ILE A 53 11.21 9.77 2.71
N ALA A 54 11.61 10.63 3.66
CA ALA A 54 11.93 12.02 3.36
C ALA A 54 13.03 12.12 2.31
N GLY A 55 14.16 11.44 2.50
CA GLY A 55 15.26 11.44 1.52
C GLY A 55 14.87 10.87 0.15
N LEU A 56 13.97 9.88 0.10
CA LEU A 56 13.39 9.39 -1.15
C LEU A 56 12.58 10.49 -1.85
N LEU A 57 11.71 11.19 -1.12
CA LEU A 57 10.84 12.22 -1.68
C LEU A 57 11.56 13.55 -1.95
N ASP A 58 12.75 13.76 -1.37
CA ASP A 58 13.65 14.88 -1.67
C ASP A 58 14.54 14.62 -2.88
N SER A 59 14.56 13.39 -3.41
CA SER A 59 15.46 13.04 -4.51
C SER A 59 14.96 13.60 -5.84
N ASP A 60 15.85 14.35 -6.50
CA ASP A 60 15.59 14.95 -7.80
C ASP A 60 15.85 13.91 -8.90
N ASP A 61 14.80 13.18 -9.28
CA ASP A 61 14.79 12.24 -10.41
C ASP A 61 13.68 12.68 -11.36
N CYS A 62 14.01 12.95 -12.63
CA CYS A 62 13.05 13.44 -13.62
C CYS A 62 11.95 12.42 -13.98
N ARG A 63 11.96 11.22 -13.39
CA ARG A 63 10.94 10.18 -13.57
C ARG A 63 9.89 10.26 -12.48
N SER A 64 8.62 10.02 -12.85
CA SER A 64 7.55 9.82 -11.87
C SER A 64 7.89 8.66 -10.93
N LEU A 65 7.77 8.92 -9.62
CA LEU A 65 8.01 7.98 -8.54
C LEU A 65 6.67 7.41 -8.04
N PHE A 66 6.55 6.09 -8.02
CA PHE A 66 5.44 5.39 -7.36
C PHE A 66 5.95 4.69 -6.11
N VAL A 67 5.29 4.93 -4.98
CA VAL A 67 5.62 4.34 -3.69
C VAL A 67 4.43 3.52 -3.21
N GLN A 68 4.65 2.24 -2.88
CA GLN A 68 3.60 1.40 -2.28
C GLN A 68 3.91 1.09 -0.82
N GLY A 69 2.87 1.09 0.02
CA GLY A 69 2.95 0.84 1.45
C GLY A 69 1.57 0.94 2.11
N CYS A 70 1.49 0.47 3.35
CA CYS A 70 0.30 0.62 4.19
C CYS A 70 0.71 0.59 5.67
N VAL A 71 1.17 1.72 6.20
CA VAL A 71 1.59 1.89 7.61
C VAL A 71 0.97 3.12 8.22
N ARG A 72 0.86 3.17 9.55
CA ARG A 72 0.12 4.24 10.25
C ARG A 72 0.69 5.64 10.02
N ASN A 73 2.02 5.79 9.99
CA ASN A 73 2.68 7.10 9.85
C ASN A 73 2.78 7.59 8.40
N GLN A 74 2.27 6.85 7.40
CA GLN A 74 2.33 7.25 5.99
C GLN A 74 1.60 8.57 5.71
N SER A 75 0.54 8.87 6.47
CA SER A 75 -0.26 10.09 6.32
C SER A 75 0.56 11.37 6.57
N ARG A 76 1.66 11.29 7.32
CA ARG A 76 2.60 12.41 7.53
C ARG A 76 3.24 12.89 6.23
N PHE A 77 3.29 12.02 5.22
CA PHE A 77 3.93 12.29 3.93
C PHE A 77 2.93 12.57 2.81
N TYR A 78 1.62 12.50 3.05
CA TYR A 78 0.61 12.70 2.00
C TYR A 78 0.74 14.07 1.30
N GLY A 79 1.06 15.13 2.05
CA GLY A 79 1.33 16.45 1.47
C GLY A 79 2.63 16.57 0.66
N ARG A 80 3.41 15.49 0.56
CA ARG A 80 4.63 15.38 -0.26
C ARG A 80 4.43 14.51 -1.51
N PHE A 81 3.24 13.97 -1.71
CA PHE A 81 2.87 13.25 -2.93
C PHE A 81 1.93 14.10 -3.77
N ASP A 82 2.16 14.12 -5.08
CA ASP A 82 1.24 14.70 -6.07
C ASP A 82 -0.12 14.00 -6.08
N ALA A 83 -0.14 12.70 -5.77
CA ALA A 83 -1.34 11.90 -5.64
C ALA A 83 -1.14 10.78 -4.62
N VAL A 84 -2.16 10.56 -3.80
CA VAL A 84 -2.31 9.40 -2.90
C VAL A 84 -3.45 8.54 -3.43
N VAL A 85 -3.14 7.32 -3.86
CA VAL A 85 -4.10 6.42 -4.52
C VAL A 85 -4.44 5.22 -3.63
N LEU A 86 -5.72 5.04 -3.34
CA LEU A 86 -6.25 3.83 -2.71
C LEU A 86 -6.64 2.81 -3.80
N LEU A 87 -6.10 1.60 -3.71
CA LEU A 87 -6.61 0.44 -4.46
C LEU A 87 -7.62 -0.32 -3.60
N SER A 88 -8.91 -0.23 -3.94
CA SER A 88 -9.99 -0.95 -3.26
C SER A 88 -10.49 -2.13 -4.08
N ALA A 89 -11.04 -3.15 -3.44
CA ALA A 89 -11.68 -4.27 -4.12
C ALA A 89 -12.67 -4.95 -3.17
N PRO A 90 -13.73 -5.60 -3.70
CA PRO A 90 -14.64 -6.39 -2.88
C PRO A 90 -13.92 -7.47 -2.05
N ALA A 91 -14.44 -7.75 -0.85
CA ALA A 91 -13.83 -8.68 0.09
C ALA A 91 -13.62 -10.09 -0.50
N ASP A 92 -14.61 -10.60 -1.24
CA ASP A 92 -14.54 -11.88 -1.93
C ASP A 92 -13.43 -11.94 -2.99
N VAL A 93 -13.24 -10.85 -3.74
CA VAL A 93 -12.13 -10.72 -4.71
C VAL A 93 -10.78 -10.73 -4.00
N ILE A 94 -10.64 -9.98 -2.90
CA ILE A 94 -9.40 -9.96 -2.10
C ILE A 94 -9.10 -11.35 -1.53
N LEU A 95 -10.09 -12.00 -0.94
CA LEU A 95 -9.92 -13.33 -0.34
C LEU A 95 -9.59 -14.40 -1.38
N ASP A 96 -10.21 -14.38 -2.57
CA ASP A 96 -9.89 -15.30 -3.66
C ASP A 96 -8.45 -15.10 -4.18
N ARG A 97 -8.02 -13.85 -4.38
CA ARG A 97 -6.64 -13.53 -4.77
C ARG A 97 -5.63 -14.02 -3.74
N VAL A 98 -5.89 -13.75 -2.46
CA VAL A 98 -5.05 -14.20 -1.36
C VAL A 98 -5.02 -15.73 -1.27
N ALA A 99 -6.13 -16.41 -1.53
CA ALA A 99 -6.17 -17.88 -1.58
C ALA A 99 -5.34 -18.46 -2.74
N ARG A 100 -5.29 -17.80 -3.90
CA ARG A 100 -4.59 -18.28 -5.10
C ARG A 100 -3.12 -17.87 -5.21
N ARG A 101 -2.70 -16.77 -4.57
CA ARG A 101 -1.31 -16.30 -4.67
C ARG A 101 -0.31 -17.32 -4.12
N THR A 102 0.87 -17.40 -4.75
CA THR A 102 1.97 -18.30 -4.35
C THR A 102 3.18 -17.56 -3.79
N THR A 103 3.13 -16.22 -3.78
CA THR A 103 4.26 -15.36 -3.44
C THR A 103 4.27 -14.88 -1.99
N ASN A 104 3.17 -15.09 -1.24
CA ASN A 104 3.02 -14.66 0.14
C ASN A 104 1.96 -15.53 0.85
N ASP A 105 2.32 -16.10 2.00
CA ASP A 105 1.50 -17.04 2.77
C ASP A 105 0.47 -16.39 3.70
N TYR A 106 0.50 -15.06 3.86
CA TYR A 106 -0.49 -14.37 4.70
C TYR A 106 -1.91 -14.55 4.13
N GLY A 107 -2.91 -14.68 5.00
CA GLY A 107 -4.33 -14.80 4.61
C GLY A 107 -4.75 -16.20 4.15
N LYS A 108 -3.89 -17.22 4.35
CA LYS A 108 -4.22 -18.63 4.10
C LYS A 108 -4.96 -19.24 5.28
N SER A 109 -4.68 -18.78 6.51
CA SER A 109 -5.40 -19.21 7.71
C SER A 109 -6.72 -18.46 7.92
N SER A 110 -7.66 -19.05 8.66
CA SER A 110 -8.92 -18.39 9.03
C SER A 110 -8.70 -17.12 9.85
N LEU A 111 -7.67 -17.09 10.70
CA LEU A 111 -7.31 -15.93 11.51
C LEU A 111 -6.88 -14.75 10.63
N GLU A 112 -5.95 -14.97 9.70
CA GLU A 112 -5.47 -13.91 8.82
C GLU A 112 -6.55 -13.43 7.84
N ARG A 113 -7.47 -14.31 7.44
CA ARG A 113 -8.66 -13.90 6.66
C ARG A 113 -9.57 -13.00 7.48
N ALA A 114 -9.78 -13.30 8.77
CA ALA A 114 -10.53 -12.42 9.66
C ALA A 114 -9.83 -11.07 9.82
N MET A 115 -8.49 -11.04 9.91
CA MET A 115 -7.72 -9.78 9.93
C MET A 115 -7.89 -8.98 8.64
N ILE A 116 -7.91 -9.61 7.46
CA ILE A 116 -8.18 -8.93 6.19
C ILE A 116 -9.58 -8.29 6.19
N LEU A 117 -10.58 -8.99 6.72
CA LEU A 117 -11.94 -8.47 6.82
C LEU A 117 -12.04 -7.33 7.83
N ASP A 118 -11.30 -7.41 8.93
CA ASP A 118 -11.21 -6.34 9.92
C ASP A 118 -10.55 -5.08 9.33
N ASP A 119 -9.43 -5.25 8.60
CA ASP A 119 -8.78 -4.17 7.86
C ASP A 119 -9.75 -3.48 6.88
N LEU A 120 -10.56 -4.26 6.15
CA LEU A 120 -11.56 -3.72 5.24
C LEU A 120 -12.63 -2.89 5.97
N ALA A 121 -13.07 -3.35 7.13
CA ALA A 121 -14.10 -2.67 7.91
C ALA A 121 -13.58 -1.40 8.62
N ASN A 122 -12.36 -1.46 9.16
CA ASN A 122 -11.86 -0.46 10.11
C ASN A 122 -10.74 0.43 9.54
N VAL A 123 -9.94 -0.08 8.59
CA VAL A 123 -8.78 0.64 8.04
C VAL A 123 -9.08 1.25 6.68
N GLU A 124 -9.76 0.53 5.77
CA GLU A 124 -10.09 1.06 4.44
C GLU A 124 -10.84 2.40 4.48
N PRO A 125 -11.85 2.63 5.35
CA PRO A 125 -12.52 3.92 5.42
C PRO A 125 -11.57 5.07 5.77
N LEU A 126 -10.57 4.82 6.62
CA LEU A 126 -9.56 5.82 6.98
C LEU A 126 -8.62 6.11 5.81
N LEU A 127 -8.21 5.07 5.08
CA LEU A 127 -7.40 5.24 3.86
C LEU A 127 -8.16 6.01 2.79
N ARG A 128 -9.45 5.70 2.61
CA ARG A 128 -10.35 6.38 1.67
C ARG A 128 -10.52 7.86 2.01
N ALA A 129 -10.66 8.19 3.29
CA ALA A 129 -10.76 9.57 3.74
C ALA A 129 -9.47 10.39 3.49
N GLY A 130 -8.32 9.72 3.43
CA GLY A 130 -7.02 10.36 3.23
C GLY A 130 -6.47 10.30 1.80
N CYS A 131 -7.10 9.55 0.89
CA CYS A 131 -6.62 9.42 -0.48
C CYS A 131 -7.16 10.54 -1.38
N THR A 132 -6.38 10.90 -2.40
CA THR A 132 -6.81 11.81 -3.48
C THR A 132 -7.63 11.09 -4.54
N HIS A 133 -7.34 9.80 -4.77
CA HIS A 133 -7.96 8.98 -5.80
C HIS A 133 -8.24 7.59 -5.22
N GLU A 134 -9.38 7.02 -5.57
CA GLU A 134 -9.71 5.62 -5.30
C GLU A 134 -9.90 4.89 -6.63
N LEU A 135 -9.20 3.77 -6.81
CA LEU A 135 -9.31 2.92 -7.99
C LEU A 135 -9.83 1.54 -7.60
N ASP A 136 -10.86 1.09 -8.31
CA ASP A 136 -11.37 -0.28 -8.21
C ASP A 136 -10.35 -1.26 -8.81
N ALA A 137 -9.64 -1.94 -7.93
CA ALA A 137 -8.66 -2.95 -8.27
C ALA A 137 -9.28 -4.32 -8.55
N SER A 138 -10.61 -4.48 -8.57
CA SER A 138 -11.27 -5.69 -9.11
C SER A 138 -11.15 -5.80 -10.63
N ARG A 139 -10.93 -4.65 -11.30
CA ARG A 139 -10.67 -4.52 -12.73
C ARG A 139 -9.36 -5.21 -13.17
N PRO A 140 -9.17 -5.46 -14.47
CA PRO A 140 -7.91 -5.94 -15.02
C PRO A 140 -6.70 -5.08 -14.60
N LEU A 141 -5.57 -5.73 -14.33
CA LEU A 141 -4.37 -5.05 -13.82
C LEU A 141 -3.85 -3.97 -14.77
N ASP A 142 -3.91 -4.23 -16.08
CA ASP A 142 -3.46 -3.31 -17.11
C ASP A 142 -4.26 -2.01 -17.14
N GLU A 143 -5.57 -2.08 -16.88
CA GLU A 143 -6.44 -0.91 -16.71
C GLU A 143 -6.08 -0.11 -15.46
N VAL A 144 -5.92 -0.78 -14.32
CA VAL A 144 -5.52 -0.11 -13.06
C VAL A 144 -4.18 0.59 -13.21
N VAL A 145 -3.21 -0.06 -13.87
CA VAL A 145 -1.89 0.55 -14.13
C VAL A 145 -2.00 1.71 -15.12
N ALA A 146 -2.89 1.64 -16.12
CA ALA A 146 -3.14 2.77 -17.02
C ALA A 146 -3.69 3.99 -16.27
N ASP A 147 -4.64 3.79 -15.35
CA ASP A 147 -5.20 4.86 -14.53
C ASP A 147 -4.14 5.47 -13.60
N LEU A 148 -3.29 4.65 -12.97
CA LEU A 148 -2.15 5.13 -12.16
C LEU A 148 -1.18 5.99 -12.98
N VAL A 149 -0.89 5.60 -14.22
CA VAL A 149 -0.04 6.38 -15.13
C VAL A 149 -0.70 7.70 -15.52
N ALA A 150 -2.01 7.68 -15.78
CA ALA A 150 -2.77 8.88 -16.14
C ALA A 150 -2.76 9.91 -14.99
N ILE A 151 -2.95 9.45 -13.75
CA ILE A 151 -2.86 10.28 -12.53
C ILE A 151 -1.45 10.87 -12.39
N ALA A 152 -0.40 10.06 -12.52
CA ALA A 152 0.97 10.54 -12.39
C ALA A 152 1.38 11.55 -13.50
N SER A 153 0.67 11.55 -14.63
CA SER A 153 0.90 12.50 -15.71
C SER A 153 0.12 13.82 -15.53
N HIS A 154 -0.87 13.84 -14.63
CA HIS A 154 -1.71 15.02 -14.34
C HIS A 154 -1.93 15.16 -12.82
N PRO A 155 -0.90 15.58 -12.06
CA PRO A 155 -1.02 15.91 -10.64
C PRO A 155 -2.19 16.87 -10.35
N THR A 156 -2.92 16.62 -9.26
CA THR A 156 -3.99 17.50 -8.73
C THR A 156 -3.47 18.64 -7.88
#